data_AF-A0A382TCE9-F1
#
_entry.id   AF-A0A382TCE9-F1
#
_cell.length_a   1.000
_cell.length_b   1.000
_cell.length_c   1.000
_cell.angle_alpha   90.00
_cell.angle_beta   90.00
_cell.angle_gamma   90.00
#
_symmetry.space_group_name_H-M   'P 1'
#
loop_
_entity.id
_entity.type
_entity.pdbx_description
1 polymer ?
#
loop_
_entity_poly.entity_id
_entity_poly.type
_entity_poly.pdbx_seq_one_letter_code
_entity_poly.pdbx_strand_id
1 'polypeptide(L)'
;MRIDGLDREFIVIGENVHTTRVLLRRNNRVRVDDNGADAISYMDQAGNSRFLVIPEIIKETQDFQEGRIKHVKAALQIAMAENCDTGLDYIRTIVTQQEAAGADYLDINVDEVSLKKAEQITAMQ
;
A
#
# COMPACT_ATOMS: atom_id res chain seq x y z
N MET A 1 16.60 -16.64 19.90
CA MET A 1 16.74 -17.19 21.28
C MET A 1 15.97 -18.49 21.34
N ARG A 2 16.55 -19.59 21.82
CA ARG A 2 15.79 -20.84 21.99
C ARG A 2 15.03 -20.73 23.31
N ILE A 3 13.71 -20.64 23.25
CA ILE A 3 12.84 -20.57 24.44
C ILE A 3 12.21 -21.94 24.63
N ASP A 4 12.30 -22.48 25.83
CA ASP A 4 11.70 -23.77 26.17
C ASP A 4 10.18 -23.73 25.95
N GLY A 5 9.66 -24.70 25.21
CA GLY A 5 8.23 -24.79 24.87
C GLY A 5 7.81 -24.17 23.54
N LEU A 6 8.73 -23.60 22.75
CA LEU A 6 8.46 -23.18 21.37
C LEU A 6 9.05 -24.18 20.35
N ASP A 7 8.27 -24.49 19.32
CA ASP A 7 8.69 -25.36 18.21
C ASP A 7 9.67 -24.68 17.23
N ARG A 8 9.88 -23.36 17.38
CA ARG A 8 10.84 -22.56 16.60
C ARG A 8 11.68 -21.66 17.50
N GLU A 9 12.81 -21.20 17.00
CA GLU A 9 13.54 -20.11 17.66
C GLU A 9 12.63 -18.90 17.81
N PHE A 10 12.67 -18.27 18.99
CA PHE A 10 12.00 -17.01 19.20
C PHE A 10 12.69 -15.94 18.35
N ILE A 11 11.95 -15.48 17.34
CA ILE A 11 12.27 -14.42 16.38
C ILE A 11 11.00 -13.59 16.25
N VAL A 12 11.18 -12.26 16.34
CA VAL A 12 10.13 -11.27 16.08
C VAL A 12 10.44 -10.60 14.75
N ILE A 13 9.46 -10.57 13.86
CA ILE A 13 9.52 -9.96 12.54
C ILE A 13 8.65 -8.70 12.55
N GLY A 14 9.29 -7.53 12.40
CA GLY A 14 8.60 -6.26 12.21
C GLY A 14 8.66 -5.86 10.73
N GLU A 15 7.51 -5.62 10.13
CA GLU A 15 7.39 -5.22 8.73
C GLU A 15 6.79 -3.81 8.60
N ASN A 16 7.14 -3.12 7.50
CA ASN A 16 6.70 -1.73 7.25
C ASN A 16 5.98 -1.57 5.90
N VAL A 17 4.77 -1.04 5.95
CA VAL A 17 3.97 -0.59 4.81
C VAL A 17 4.20 0.91 4.60
N HIS A 18 5.28 1.23 3.88
CA HIS A 18 5.73 2.62 3.74
C HIS A 18 5.19 3.31 2.50
N THR A 19 4.79 4.58 2.65
CA THR A 19 4.46 5.51 1.54
C THR A 19 5.53 5.66 0.46
N THR A 20 6.78 5.29 0.72
CA THR A 20 7.90 5.31 -0.24
C THR A 20 7.98 4.06 -1.10
N ARG A 21 7.21 3.00 -0.83
CA ARG A 21 7.23 1.77 -1.63
C ARG A 21 6.86 2.07 -3.08
N VAL A 22 7.72 1.64 -4.01
CA VAL A 22 7.60 1.91 -5.44
C VAL A 22 7.19 0.66 -6.22
N LEU A 23 6.22 0.84 -7.10
CA LEU A 23 5.92 -0.06 -8.22
C LEU A 23 6.37 0.62 -9.51
N LEU A 24 7.12 -0.09 -10.36
CA LEU A 24 7.48 0.45 -11.68
C LEU A 24 6.25 0.48 -12.59
N ARG A 25 6.09 1.53 -13.40
CA ARG A 25 4.97 1.65 -14.37
C ARG A 25 4.95 0.53 -15.41
N ARG A 26 6.12 -0.07 -15.70
CA ARG A 26 6.25 -1.25 -16.57
C ARG A 26 5.90 -2.58 -15.89
N ASN A 27 5.55 -2.58 -14.60
CA ASN A 27 5.20 -3.80 -13.87
C ASN A 27 3.91 -4.40 -14.42
N ASN A 28 3.82 -5.73 -14.42
CA ASN A 28 2.64 -6.47 -14.93
C ASN A 28 1.34 -6.17 -14.18
N ARG A 29 1.41 -5.59 -12.99
CA ARG A 29 0.24 -5.13 -12.23
C ARG A 29 -0.23 -3.75 -12.64
N VAL A 30 0.60 -2.96 -13.31
CA VAL A 30 0.21 -1.64 -13.81
C VAL A 30 -0.43 -1.82 -15.17
N ARG A 31 -1.72 -1.47 -15.23
CA ARG A 31 -2.60 -1.71 -16.38
C ARG A 31 -3.49 -0.49 -16.58
N VAL A 32 -4.14 -0.45 -17.74
CA VAL A 32 -5.24 0.47 -17.98
C VAL A 32 -6.52 -0.25 -17.53
N ASP A 33 -7.34 0.41 -16.70
CA ASP A 33 -8.64 -0.13 -16.29
C ASP A 33 -9.67 -0.09 -17.43
N ASP A 34 -10.88 -0.58 -17.17
CA ASP A 34 -11.96 -0.64 -18.17
C ASP A 34 -12.39 0.76 -18.68
N ASN A 35 -12.02 1.83 -17.97
CA ASN A 35 -12.34 3.21 -18.31
C ASN A 35 -11.17 3.97 -18.96
N GLY A 36 -10.03 3.32 -19.20
CA GLY A 36 -8.88 3.97 -19.81
C GLY A 36 -7.90 4.62 -18.81
N ALA A 37 -8.07 4.43 -17.50
CA ALA A 37 -7.21 5.02 -16.48
C ALA A 37 -6.06 4.09 -16.07
N ASP A 38 -4.86 4.65 -15.86
CA ASP A 38 -3.74 3.91 -15.26
C ASP A 38 -4.14 3.44 -13.85
N ALA A 39 -4.05 2.12 -13.62
CA ALA A 39 -4.46 1.46 -12.39
C ALA A 39 -3.50 0.33 -11.99
N ILE A 40 -3.51 -0.03 -10.71
CA ILE A 40 -2.75 -1.15 -10.17
C ILE A 40 -3.69 -2.31 -9.88
N SER A 41 -3.48 -3.44 -10.54
CA SER A 41 -4.22 -4.67 -10.27
C SER A 41 -3.74 -5.35 -8.98
N TYR A 42 -4.68 -5.88 -8.22
CA TYR A 42 -4.43 -6.66 -7.01
C TYR A 42 -5.55 -7.69 -6.79
N MET A 43 -5.35 -8.58 -5.83
CA MET A 43 -6.34 -9.56 -5.41
C MET A 43 -6.85 -9.16 -4.04
N ASP A 44 -8.16 -8.98 -3.88
CA ASP A 44 -8.76 -8.69 -2.58
C ASP A 44 -8.77 -9.93 -1.68
N GLN A 45 -9.25 -9.74 -0.45
CA GLN A 45 -9.33 -10.81 0.56
C GLN A 45 -10.25 -11.98 0.16
N ALA A 46 -11.18 -11.74 -0.76
CA ALA A 46 -12.07 -12.76 -1.30
C ALA A 46 -11.52 -13.43 -2.57
N GLY A 47 -10.30 -13.07 -3.00
CA GLY A 47 -9.67 -13.61 -4.19
C GLY A 47 -10.23 -13.03 -5.49
N ASN A 48 -10.91 -11.88 -5.45
CA ASN A 48 -11.34 -11.20 -6.67
C ASN A 48 -10.24 -10.27 -7.19
N SER A 49 -10.13 -10.17 -8.51
CA SER A 49 -9.28 -9.16 -9.12
C SER A 49 -9.90 -7.78 -8.95
N ARG A 50 -9.12 -6.85 -8.41
CA ARG A 50 -9.47 -5.45 -8.18
C ARG A 50 -8.44 -4.52 -8.79
N PHE A 51 -8.82 -3.26 -8.95
CA PHE A 51 -7.98 -2.20 -9.48
C PHE A 51 -7.95 -1.00 -8.54
N LEU A 52 -6.75 -0.53 -8.24
CA LEU A 52 -6.54 0.76 -7.59
C LEU A 52 -6.21 1.79 -8.68
N VAL A 53 -7.18 2.61 -9.05
CA VAL A 53 -6.99 3.68 -10.03
C VAL A 53 -5.99 4.71 -9.49
N ILE A 54 -4.97 5.06 -10.28
CA ILE A 54 -3.94 5.99 -9.84
C ILE A 54 -4.52 7.42 -9.85
N PRO A 55 -4.51 8.14 -8.71
CA PRO A 55 -5.03 9.51 -8.65
C PRO A 55 -4.25 10.48 -9.53
N GLU A 56 -4.92 11.51 -10.09
CA GLU A 56 -4.25 12.53 -10.92
C GLU A 56 -3.11 13.23 -10.18
N ILE A 57 -3.29 13.53 -8.88
CA ILE A 57 -2.24 14.14 -8.06
C ILE A 57 -0.96 13.27 -7.98
N ILE A 58 -1.08 11.94 -8.14
CA ILE A 58 0.08 11.05 -8.24
C ILE A 58 0.68 11.11 -9.64
N LYS A 59 -0.15 11.15 -10.69
CA LYS A 59 0.32 11.23 -12.08
C LYS A 59 1.11 12.51 -12.38
N GLU A 60 0.79 13.59 -11.70
CA GLU A 60 1.49 14.88 -11.83
C GLU A 60 2.87 14.90 -11.13
N THR A 61 3.19 13.90 -10.31
CA THR A 61 4.49 13.85 -9.59
C THR A 61 5.65 13.49 -10.52
N GLN A 62 6.85 14.01 -10.20
CA GLN A 62 8.08 13.64 -10.90
C GLN A 62 8.35 12.13 -10.86
N ASP A 63 8.10 11.48 -9.71
CA ASP A 63 8.24 10.03 -9.57
C ASP A 63 7.44 9.29 -10.65
N PHE A 64 6.17 9.68 -10.85
CA PHE A 64 5.31 9.04 -11.85
C PHE A 64 5.80 9.28 -13.28
N GLN A 65 6.23 10.50 -13.59
CA GLN A 65 6.78 10.85 -14.91
C GLN A 65 8.07 10.06 -15.22
N GLU A 66 8.86 9.71 -14.19
CA GLU A 66 10.03 8.83 -14.29
C GLU A 66 9.66 7.33 -14.26
N GLY A 67 8.38 6.99 -14.28
CA GLY A 67 7.88 5.62 -14.32
C GLY A 67 7.89 4.90 -12.96
N ARG A 68 7.92 5.64 -11.84
CA ARG A 68 7.82 5.12 -10.47
C ARG A 68 6.48 5.50 -9.84
N ILE A 69 5.74 4.52 -9.35
CA ILE A 69 4.45 4.73 -8.69
C ILE A 69 4.61 4.42 -7.20
N LYS A 70 4.50 5.46 -6.35
CA LYS A 70 4.43 5.30 -4.89
C LYS A 70 3.04 4.77 -4.48
N HIS A 71 2.84 3.47 -4.66
CA HIS A 71 1.51 2.86 -4.62
C HIS A 71 0.84 2.90 -3.24
N VAL A 72 1.61 2.84 -2.14
CA VAL A 72 1.06 2.97 -0.78
C VAL A 72 0.59 4.41 -0.54
N LYS A 73 1.36 5.41 -1.01
CA LYS A 73 0.93 6.82 -0.98
C LYS A 73 -0.36 7.03 -1.76
N ALA A 74 -0.46 6.47 -2.97
CA ALA A 74 -1.67 6.55 -3.77
C ALA A 74 -2.88 5.93 -3.05
N ALA A 75 -2.70 4.75 -2.47
CA ALA A 75 -3.76 4.06 -1.72
C ALA A 75 -4.22 4.85 -0.49
N LEU A 76 -3.29 5.44 0.28
CA LEU A 76 -3.62 6.30 1.41
C LEU A 76 -4.40 7.55 0.98
N GLN A 77 -3.99 8.21 -0.10
CA GLN A 77 -4.72 9.37 -0.62
C GLN A 77 -6.16 9.02 -1.03
N ILE A 78 -6.36 7.84 -1.63
CA ILE A 78 -7.70 7.34 -1.97
C ILE A 78 -8.50 7.01 -0.70
N ALA A 79 -7.86 6.36 0.28
CA ALA A 79 -8.48 6.02 1.55
C ALA A 79 -8.94 7.27 2.33
N MET A 80 -8.24 8.39 2.17
CA MET A 80 -8.56 9.67 2.81
C MET A 80 -9.62 10.50 2.04
N ALA A 81 -10.00 10.11 0.82
CA ALA A 81 -11.02 10.80 0.02
C ALA A 81 -12.45 10.31 0.33
N GLU A 82 -13.48 11.01 -0.14
CA GLU A 82 -14.88 10.55 0.00
C GLU A 82 -15.16 9.37 -0.96
N ASN A 83 -15.75 8.27 -0.44
CA ASN A 83 -15.92 6.95 -1.11
C ASN A 83 -14.61 6.16 -1.34
N CYS A 84 -14.05 5.67 -0.23
CA CYS A 84 -12.63 5.36 -0.01
C CYS A 84 -12.26 3.88 0.14
N ASP A 85 -13.22 2.96 -0.02
CA ASP A 85 -13.02 1.54 0.33
C ASP A 85 -11.89 0.89 -0.46
N THR A 86 -11.67 1.26 -1.72
CA THR A 86 -10.62 0.67 -2.57
C THR A 86 -9.21 0.97 -2.06
N GLY A 87 -8.98 2.16 -1.53
CA GLY A 87 -7.68 2.54 -0.95
C GLY A 87 -7.37 1.70 0.30
N LEU A 88 -8.36 1.59 1.19
CA LEU A 88 -8.26 0.78 2.41
C LEU A 88 -8.13 -0.71 2.09
N ASP A 89 -8.90 -1.23 1.13
CA ASP A 89 -8.84 -2.62 0.69
C ASP A 89 -7.48 -2.99 0.09
N TYR A 90 -6.89 -2.08 -0.69
CA TYR A 90 -5.53 -2.24 -1.19
C TYR A 90 -4.48 -2.29 -0.08
N ILE A 91 -4.56 -1.39 0.91
CA ILE A 91 -3.66 -1.39 2.07
C ILE A 91 -3.84 -2.68 2.89
N ARG A 92 -5.09 -3.09 3.14
CA ARG A 92 -5.44 -4.33 3.83
C ARG A 92 -4.85 -5.54 3.13
N THR A 93 -4.89 -5.58 1.80
CA THR A 93 -4.25 -6.64 1.00
C THR A 93 -2.75 -6.74 1.27
N ILE A 94 -2.03 -5.62 1.35
CA ILE A 94 -0.59 -5.61 1.67
C ILE A 94 -0.35 -6.11 3.10
N VAL A 95 -1.14 -5.64 4.06
CA VAL A 95 -1.08 -6.03 5.47
C VAL A 95 -1.28 -7.54 5.61
N THR A 96 -2.37 -8.08 5.08
CA THR A 96 -2.68 -9.52 5.18
C THR A 96 -1.61 -10.38 4.51
N GLN A 97 -1.01 -9.92 3.40
CA GLN A 97 0.11 -10.64 2.77
C GLN A 97 1.34 -10.71 3.68
N GLN A 98 1.63 -9.64 4.44
CA GLN A 98 2.75 -9.63 5.39
C GLN A 98 2.45 -10.46 6.64
N GLU A 99 1.22 -10.42 7.15
CA GLU A 99 0.77 -11.31 8.23
C GLU A 99 0.91 -12.78 7.81
N ALA A 100 0.43 -13.14 6.62
CA ALA A 100 0.55 -14.50 6.08
C ALA A 100 2.01 -14.92 5.84
N ALA A 101 2.92 -13.96 5.63
CA ALA A 101 4.36 -14.20 5.51
C ALA A 101 5.06 -14.32 6.88
N GLY A 102 4.35 -14.13 7.99
CA GLY A 102 4.86 -14.31 9.36
C GLY A 102 5.30 -13.02 10.05
N ALA A 103 4.82 -11.85 9.63
CA ALA A 103 5.03 -10.61 10.39
C ALA A 103 4.37 -10.70 11.77
N ASP A 104 5.11 -10.40 12.83
CA ASP A 104 4.61 -10.32 14.20
C ASP A 104 4.12 -8.90 14.53
N TYR A 105 4.68 -7.87 13.87
CA TYR A 105 4.28 -6.47 13.97
C TYR A 105 4.26 -5.80 12.61
N LEU A 106 3.30 -4.89 12.41
CA LEU A 106 3.15 -4.11 11.19
C LEU A 106 3.08 -2.63 11.52
N ASP A 107 3.92 -1.85 10.84
CA ASP A 107 3.92 -0.39 10.88
C ASP A 107 3.42 0.17 9.54
N ILE A 108 2.55 1.18 9.60
CA ILE A 108 2.11 1.93 8.42
C ILE A 108 2.70 3.33 8.52
N ASN A 109 3.65 3.65 7.63
CA ASN A 109 4.26 4.97 7.59
C ASN A 109 3.50 5.92 6.65
N VAL A 110 3.11 7.09 7.17
CA VAL A 110 2.37 8.13 6.45
C VAL A 110 3.19 9.38 6.13
N ASP A 111 4.50 9.40 6.40
CA ASP A 111 5.29 10.65 6.38
C ASP A 111 5.32 11.33 5.01
N GLU A 112 5.38 10.56 3.91
CA GLU A 112 5.37 11.11 2.55
C GLU A 112 3.97 11.27 1.94
N VAL A 113 2.89 11.04 2.71
CA VAL A 113 1.53 11.36 2.23
C VAL A 113 1.40 12.86 1.99
N SER A 114 2.02 13.67 2.86
CA SER A 114 2.05 15.13 2.79
C SER A 114 3.23 15.70 3.59
N LEU A 115 3.71 16.87 3.18
CA LEU A 115 4.67 17.66 3.97
C LEU A 115 4.00 18.39 5.15
N LYS A 116 2.66 18.43 5.21
CA LYS A 116 1.91 19.09 6.29
C LYS A 116 1.60 18.09 7.40
N LYS A 117 2.05 18.41 8.62
CA LYS A 117 1.83 17.54 9.79
C LYS A 117 0.36 17.26 10.08
N ALA A 118 -0.53 18.23 9.86
CA ALA A 118 -1.97 18.04 10.05
C ALA A 118 -2.56 16.97 9.12
N GLU A 119 -2.10 16.92 7.87
CA GLU A 119 -2.54 15.92 6.89
C GLU A 119 -1.99 14.53 7.25
N GLN A 120 -0.74 14.45 7.75
CA GLN A 120 -0.18 13.20 8.28
C GLN A 120 -0.96 12.67 9.49
N ILE A 121 -1.39 13.55 10.40
CA ILE A 121 -2.22 13.15 11.56
C ILE A 121 -3.58 12.63 11.08
N THR A 122 -4.19 13.32 10.12
CA THR A 122 -5.49 12.91 9.54
C THR A 122 -5.39 11.54 8.88
N ALA A 123 -4.25 11.22 8.22
CA ALA A 123 -4.02 9.93 7.60
C ALA A 123 -3.98 8.73 8.58
N MET A 124 -3.82 8.99 9.89
CA MET A 124 -3.76 7.98 10.94
C MET A 124 -5.06 7.84 11.73
N GLN A 125 -6.11 8.58 11.36
CA GLN A 125 -7.43 8.55 12.01
C GLN A 125 -8.41 7.67 11.23
#